data_AF-A0A1Q3BKW2-F1
#
_entry.id   AF-A0A1Q3BKW2-F1
#
_cell.length_a   1.000
_cell.length_b   1.000
_cell.length_c   1.000
_cell.angle_alpha   90.00
_cell.angle_beta   90.00
_cell.angle_gamma   90.00
#
_symmetry.space_group_name_H-M   'P 1'
#
loop_
_entity.id
_entity.type
_entity.pdbx_description
1 polymer ?
#
loop_
_entity_poly.entity_id
_entity_poly.type
_entity_poly.pdbx_seq_one_letter_code
_entity_poly.pdbx_strand_id
1 'polypeptide(L)'
;IQSLDYNLWDLIVDGPDLPTTINENGEKVPKPRTRYNDEDREKVQMNAKAKHIIICAINSNEFNRVSSCVSTKEMWDRLGVTYEGTNQVKEAKINMLVHEYEMFTMHDNEDIKTMFTRFTNINNALQALDKVYTNSEMLALITRKFKKFLESKKKIGRKPFRKGNTQKGESSKIEEIICYECNKPGHYKSDCPRLKKKDQFKKKKVMLAT
;
A
#
# COMPACT_ATOMS: atom_id res chain seq x y z
N ILE A 1 22.06 -14.54 -2.87
CA ILE A 1 23.27 -14.22 -3.68
C ILE A 1 24.41 -14.10 -2.68
N GLN A 2 25.40 -14.99 -2.71
CA GLN A 2 26.62 -14.86 -1.89
C GLN A 2 27.63 -14.04 -2.70
N SER A 3 28.27 -13.04 -2.10
CA SER A 3 29.34 -12.31 -2.79
C SER A 3 30.60 -13.18 -2.83
N LEU A 4 31.34 -13.10 -3.94
CA LEU A 4 32.66 -13.73 -4.07
C LEU A 4 33.69 -13.06 -3.13
N ASP A 5 33.45 -11.80 -2.78
CA ASP A 5 34.24 -10.97 -1.86
C ASP A 5 33.34 -9.80 -1.40
N TYR A 6 33.13 -9.64 -0.10
CA TYR A 6 32.32 -8.55 0.46
C TYR A 6 32.93 -7.17 0.18
N ASN A 7 34.26 -7.08 0.19
CA ASN A 7 34.96 -5.82 -0.10
C ASN A 7 34.75 -5.38 -1.56
N LEU A 8 34.47 -6.34 -2.45
CA LEU A 8 34.16 -6.04 -3.84
C LEU A 8 32.74 -5.51 -4.02
N TRP A 9 31.80 -5.95 -3.18
CA TRP A 9 30.42 -5.44 -3.18
C TRP A 9 30.36 -4.00 -2.67
N ASP A 10 31.06 -3.69 -1.58
CA ASP A 10 31.14 -2.33 -1.04
C ASP A 10 31.72 -1.36 -2.08
N LEU A 11 32.75 -1.78 -2.84
CA LEU A 11 33.28 -1.00 -3.95
C LEU A 11 32.28 -0.77 -5.11
N ILE A 12 31.37 -1.70 -5.36
CA ILE A 12 30.31 -1.55 -6.38
C ILE A 12 29.22 -0.60 -5.89
N VAL A 13 28.89 -0.63 -4.59
CA VAL A 13 27.81 0.16 -3.99
C VAL A 13 28.26 1.59 -3.72
N ASP A 14 29.38 1.77 -3.02
CA ASP A 14 29.90 3.08 -2.59
C ASP A 14 30.76 3.73 -3.68
N GLY A 15 31.28 2.91 -4.59
CA GLY A 15 32.18 3.33 -5.67
C GLY A 15 33.62 3.45 -5.20
N PRO A 16 34.61 2.99 -6.00
CA PRO A 16 35.98 3.30 -5.68
C PRO A 16 36.19 4.81 -5.84
N ASP A 17 36.75 5.46 -4.81
CA ASP A 17 37.53 6.67 -5.01
C ASP A 17 38.73 6.32 -5.87
N LEU A 18 38.52 6.24 -7.18
CA LEU A 18 39.61 6.09 -8.13
C LEU A 18 40.63 7.20 -7.83
N PRO A 19 41.93 6.91 -7.83
CA PRO A 19 42.95 7.88 -7.47
C PRO A 19 42.77 9.19 -8.24
N THR A 20 42.46 10.26 -7.53
CA THR A 20 42.33 11.61 -8.09
C THR A 20 43.34 12.55 -7.45
N THR A 21 43.66 13.62 -8.16
CA THR A 21 44.50 14.72 -7.68
C THR A 21 43.83 16.04 -8.07
N ILE A 22 44.15 17.11 -7.37
CA ILE A 22 43.62 18.44 -7.67
C ILE A 22 44.58 19.12 -8.65
N ASN A 23 44.08 19.58 -9.79
CA ASN A 23 44.88 20.32 -10.76
C ASN A 23 45.08 21.78 -10.31
N GLU A 24 45.85 22.55 -11.09
CA GLU A 24 46.12 23.97 -10.82
C GLU A 24 44.85 24.84 -10.79
N ASN A 25 43.77 24.37 -11.41
CA ASN A 25 42.46 25.03 -11.46
C ASN A 25 41.53 24.64 -10.29
N GLY A 26 41.98 23.78 -9.36
CA GLY A 26 41.16 23.29 -8.25
C GLY A 26 40.22 22.14 -8.60
N GLU A 27 40.30 21.59 -9.81
CA GLU A 27 39.44 20.49 -10.28
C GLU A 27 40.02 19.13 -9.90
N LYS A 28 39.14 18.19 -9.52
CA LYS A 28 39.53 16.78 -9.32
C LYS A 28 39.75 16.11 -10.67
N VAL A 29 41.00 15.76 -10.96
CA VAL A 29 41.41 15.03 -12.16
C VAL A 29 41.98 13.65 -11.82
N PRO A 30 41.95 12.67 -12.73
CA PRO A 30 42.59 11.38 -12.50
C PRO A 30 44.08 11.54 -12.17
N LYS A 31 44.52 10.90 -11.09
CA LYS A 31 45.92 10.90 -10.69
C LYS A 31 46.74 10.16 -11.74
N PRO A 32 47.91 10.67 -12.18
CA PRO A 32 48.78 9.93 -13.09
C PRO A 32 49.27 8.63 -12.45
N ARG A 33 49.28 7.54 -13.21
CA ARG A 33 49.74 6.20 -12.75
C ARG A 33 51.15 6.21 -12.14
N THR A 34 52.02 7.10 -12.63
CA THR A 34 53.39 7.26 -12.13
C THR A 34 53.45 7.75 -10.69
N ARG A 35 52.39 8.38 -10.18
CA ARG A 35 52.28 8.91 -8.81
C ARG A 35 51.48 8.00 -7.87
N TYR A 36 51.11 6.79 -8.29
CA TYR A 36 50.31 5.88 -7.48
C TYR A 36 51.11 5.33 -6.30
N ASN A 37 50.53 5.45 -5.10
CA ASN A 37 50.98 4.71 -3.91
C ASN A 37 50.37 3.29 -3.92
N ASP A 38 50.66 2.48 -2.90
CA ASP A 38 50.17 1.09 -2.86
C ASP A 38 48.65 1.01 -2.72
N GLU A 39 48.05 1.91 -1.93
CA GLU A 39 46.59 2.00 -1.76
C GLU A 39 45.87 2.35 -3.08
N ASP A 40 46.43 3.28 -3.87
CA ASP A 40 45.93 3.66 -5.19
C ASP A 40 45.91 2.44 -6.13
N ARG A 41 46.97 1.61 -6.09
CA ARG A 41 47.08 0.41 -6.91
C ARG A 41 46.05 -0.64 -6.50
N GLU A 42 45.85 -0.81 -5.20
CA GLU A 42 44.86 -1.74 -4.65
C GLU A 42 43.44 -1.37 -5.11
N LYS A 43 43.04 -0.10 -4.97
CA LYS A 43 41.72 0.40 -5.43
C LYS A 43 41.52 0.17 -6.94
N VAL A 44 42.54 0.45 -7.74
CA VAL A 44 42.49 0.24 -9.20
C VAL A 44 42.38 -1.25 -9.54
N GLN A 45 43.11 -2.12 -8.83
CA GLN A 45 43.06 -3.56 -9.05
C GLN A 45 41.70 -4.14 -8.67
N MET A 46 41.12 -3.73 -7.54
CA MET A 46 39.78 -4.15 -7.14
C MET A 46 38.72 -3.68 -8.16
N ASN A 47 38.78 -2.42 -8.60
CA ASN A 47 37.88 -1.92 -9.64
C ASN A 47 38.03 -2.74 -10.93
N ALA A 48 39.26 -3.07 -11.37
CA ALA A 48 39.48 -3.91 -12.55
C ALA A 48 38.89 -5.33 -12.40
N LYS A 49 39.05 -5.95 -11.22
CA LYS A 49 38.44 -7.26 -10.90
C LYS A 49 36.91 -7.18 -10.97
N ALA A 50 36.32 -6.15 -10.37
CA ALA A 50 34.87 -5.97 -10.34
C ALA A 50 34.30 -5.69 -11.75
N LYS A 51 34.99 -4.87 -12.55
CA LYS A 51 34.64 -4.65 -13.98
C LYS A 51 34.62 -5.96 -14.75
N HIS A 52 35.66 -6.77 -14.61
CA HIS A 52 35.75 -8.05 -15.29
C HIS A 52 34.57 -8.96 -14.93
N ILE A 53 34.20 -9.03 -13.65
CA ILE A 53 33.04 -9.81 -13.19
C ILE A 53 31.74 -9.32 -13.85
N ILE A 54 31.49 -8.01 -13.89
CA ILE A 54 30.30 -7.46 -14.57
C ILE A 54 30.32 -7.83 -16.06
N ILE A 55 31.45 -7.61 -16.76
CA ILE A 55 31.57 -7.92 -18.19
C ILE A 55 31.30 -9.40 -18.47
N CYS A 56 31.79 -10.31 -17.62
CA CYS A 56 31.54 -11.74 -17.77
C CYS A 56 30.09 -12.14 -17.47
N ALA A 57 29.36 -11.37 -16.67
CA ALA A 57 27.98 -11.68 -16.29
C ALA A 57 26.94 -11.15 -17.28
N ILE A 58 27.28 -10.17 -18.12
CA ILE A 58 26.35 -9.50 -19.03
C ILE A 58 26.49 -10.00 -20.48
N ASN A 59 25.42 -9.89 -21.26
CA ASN A 59 25.43 -10.23 -22.69
C ASN A 59 26.01 -9.10 -23.55
N SER A 60 26.22 -9.35 -24.85
CA SER A 60 26.82 -8.38 -25.77
C SER A 60 26.03 -7.07 -25.93
N ASN A 61 24.68 -7.13 -25.85
CA ASN A 61 23.85 -5.93 -25.91
C ASN A 61 24.10 -5.03 -24.70
N GLU A 62 24.12 -5.62 -23.51
CA GLU A 62 24.40 -4.88 -22.28
C GLU A 62 25.84 -4.39 -22.20
N PHE A 63 26.80 -5.19 -22.69
CA PHE A 63 28.19 -4.78 -22.76
C PHE A 63 28.37 -3.46 -23.52
N ASN A 64 27.74 -3.31 -24.68
CA ASN A 64 27.82 -2.08 -25.48
C ASN A 64 27.39 -0.84 -24.67
N ARG A 65 26.41 -1.00 -23.78
CA ARG A 65 25.82 0.08 -22.99
C ARG A 65 26.72 0.54 -21.84
N VAL A 66 27.60 -0.34 -21.35
CA VAL A 66 28.53 -0.07 -20.25
C VAL A 66 30.00 0.02 -20.67
N SER A 67 30.29 -0.25 -21.95
CA SER A 67 31.66 -0.35 -22.49
C SER A 67 32.50 0.92 -22.30
N SER A 68 31.86 2.09 -22.29
CA SER A 68 32.51 3.39 -22.09
C SER A 68 32.66 3.80 -20.62
N CYS A 69 32.07 3.07 -19.67
CA CYS A 69 32.11 3.42 -18.26
C CYS A 69 33.54 3.36 -17.70
N VAL A 70 33.93 4.35 -16.90
CA VAL A 70 35.29 4.46 -16.33
C VAL A 70 35.47 3.59 -15.09
N SER A 71 34.44 3.46 -14.26
CA SER A 71 34.45 2.67 -13.03
C SER A 71 33.41 1.54 -13.06
N THR A 72 33.60 0.53 -12.22
CA THR A 72 32.58 -0.51 -12.00
C THR A 72 31.29 0.09 -11.46
N LYS A 73 31.39 1.10 -10.59
CA LYS A 73 30.25 1.86 -10.08
C LYS A 73 29.41 2.46 -11.20
N GLU A 74 30.05 3.11 -12.17
CA GLU A 74 29.34 3.67 -13.32
C GLU A 74 28.69 2.59 -14.19
N MET A 75 29.34 1.43 -14.37
CA MET A 75 28.72 0.29 -15.04
C MET A 75 27.47 -0.19 -14.30
N TRP A 76 27.58 -0.37 -12.98
CA TRP A 76 26.49 -0.82 -12.12
C TRP A 76 25.32 0.17 -12.10
N ASP A 77 25.59 1.46 -11.93
CA ASP A 77 24.57 2.51 -11.93
C ASP A 77 23.87 2.60 -13.30
N ARG A 78 24.61 2.44 -14.41
CA ARG A 78 24.03 2.44 -15.76
C ARG A 78 23.14 1.21 -15.99
N LEU A 79 23.54 0.04 -15.50
CA LEU A 79 22.69 -1.15 -15.52
C LEU A 79 21.46 -0.96 -14.62
N GLY A 80 21.62 -0.41 -13.42
CA GLY A 80 20.52 -0.07 -12.51
C GLY A 80 19.49 0.84 -13.17
N VAL A 81 19.92 1.95 -13.77
CA VAL A 81 19.04 2.87 -14.51
C VAL A 81 18.28 2.17 -15.65
N THR A 82 18.92 1.20 -16.30
CA THR A 82 18.30 0.45 -17.40
C THR A 82 17.16 -0.42 -16.93
N TYR A 83 17.43 -1.23 -15.91
CA TYR A 83 16.55 -2.32 -15.53
C TYR A 83 15.56 -1.91 -14.46
N GLU A 84 15.94 -0.97 -13.59
CA GLU A 84 15.08 -0.45 -12.54
C GLU A 84 14.43 0.90 -12.90
N GLY A 85 14.88 1.54 -13.98
CA GLY A 85 14.49 2.90 -14.36
C GLY A 85 15.26 3.98 -13.59
N THR A 86 15.08 5.24 -13.99
CA THR A 86 15.66 6.37 -13.26
C THR A 86 14.92 6.64 -11.96
N ASN A 87 15.56 7.34 -11.02
CA ASN A 87 14.92 7.79 -9.77
C ASN A 87 13.65 8.61 -10.05
N GLN A 88 13.63 9.44 -11.11
CA GLN A 88 12.46 10.23 -11.48
C GLN A 88 11.28 9.34 -11.92
N VAL A 89 11.54 8.26 -12.65
CA VAL A 89 10.50 7.30 -13.06
C VAL A 89 9.97 6.54 -11.85
N LYS A 90 10.86 6.13 -10.93
CA LYS A 90 10.48 5.49 -9.67
C LYS A 90 9.59 6.42 -8.83
N GLU A 91 10.00 7.68 -8.64
CA GLU A 91 9.21 8.69 -7.92
C GLU A 91 7.85 8.96 -8.57
N ALA A 92 7.80 9.10 -9.89
CA ALA A 92 6.54 9.27 -10.61
C ALA A 92 5.59 8.09 -10.37
N LYS A 93 6.11 6.85 -10.40
CA LYS A 93 5.33 5.63 -10.12
C LYS A 93 4.85 5.57 -8.67
N ILE A 94 5.69 5.94 -7.70
CA ILE A 94 5.30 6.06 -6.29
C ILE A 94 4.16 7.07 -6.16
N ASN A 95 4.29 8.26 -6.75
CA ASN A 95 3.27 9.30 -6.67
C ASN A 95 1.93 8.86 -7.27
N MET A 96 1.95 8.17 -8.42
CA MET A 96 0.74 7.59 -9.02
C MET A 96 0.07 6.58 -8.09
N LEU A 97 0.84 5.66 -7.51
CA LEU A 97 0.31 4.63 -6.61
C LEU A 97 -0.18 5.20 -5.28
N VAL A 98 0.52 6.19 -4.71
CA VAL A 98 0.08 6.91 -3.52
C VAL A 98 -1.23 7.63 -3.80
N HIS A 99 -1.36 8.28 -4.96
CA HIS A 99 -2.61 8.90 -5.35
C HIS A 99 -3.75 7.87 -5.46
N GLU A 100 -3.50 6.72 -6.09
CA GLU A 100 -4.48 5.63 -6.18
C GLU A 100 -4.88 5.10 -4.79
N TYR A 101 -3.92 4.94 -3.89
CA TYR A 101 -4.13 4.54 -2.50
C TYR A 101 -4.99 5.55 -1.72
N GLU A 102 -4.64 6.84 -1.81
CA GLU A 102 -5.35 7.91 -1.10
C GLU A 102 -6.76 8.14 -1.65
N MET A 103 -6.93 8.00 -2.97
CA MET A 103 -8.21 8.13 -3.67
C MET A 103 -9.03 6.85 -3.66
N PHE A 104 -8.49 5.74 -3.17
CA PHE A 104 -9.13 4.43 -3.19
C PHE A 104 -10.60 4.47 -2.72
N THR A 105 -11.49 3.85 -3.50
CA THR A 105 -12.91 3.68 -3.17
C THR A 105 -13.39 2.32 -3.64
N MET A 106 -14.37 1.77 -2.92
CA MET A 106 -15.13 0.61 -3.37
C MET A 106 -16.09 1.02 -4.48
N HIS A 107 -16.18 0.22 -5.55
CA HIS A 107 -17.09 0.48 -6.66
C HIS A 107 -18.49 -0.09 -6.38
N ASP A 108 -19.51 0.41 -7.08
CA ASP A 108 -20.91 0.03 -6.83
C ASP A 108 -21.24 -1.43 -7.13
N ASN A 109 -20.57 -2.01 -8.13
CA ASN A 109 -20.77 -3.39 -8.63
C ASN A 109 -19.67 -4.34 -8.19
N GLU A 110 -18.88 -3.94 -7.20
CA GLU A 110 -17.74 -4.69 -6.71
C GLU A 110 -18.09 -5.37 -5.38
N ASP A 111 -17.63 -6.60 -5.17
CA ASP A 111 -17.73 -7.28 -3.89
C ASP A 111 -16.53 -6.95 -2.97
N ILE A 112 -16.68 -7.20 -1.67
CA ILE A 112 -15.67 -6.85 -0.66
C ILE A 112 -14.33 -7.54 -0.92
N LYS A 113 -14.33 -8.79 -1.41
CA LYS A 113 -13.10 -9.54 -1.68
C LYS A 113 -12.34 -8.88 -2.83
N THR A 114 -13.02 -8.55 -3.92
CA THR A 114 -12.43 -7.86 -5.08
C THR A 114 -11.88 -6.49 -4.69
N MET A 115 -12.60 -5.74 -3.87
CA MET A 115 -12.14 -4.46 -3.31
C MET A 115 -10.85 -4.62 -2.50
N PHE A 116 -10.80 -5.59 -1.60
CA PHE A 116 -9.61 -5.84 -0.80
C PHE A 116 -8.42 -6.28 -1.66
N THR A 117 -8.65 -7.12 -2.68
CA THR A 117 -7.59 -7.51 -3.64
C THR A 117 -6.98 -6.30 -4.35
N ARG A 118 -7.78 -5.37 -4.85
CA ARG A 118 -7.25 -4.14 -5.47
C ARG A 118 -6.43 -3.32 -4.48
N PHE A 119 -6.93 -3.15 -3.25
CA PHE A 119 -6.22 -2.43 -2.20
C PHE A 119 -4.87 -3.08 -1.87
N THR A 120 -4.84 -4.41 -1.69
CA THR A 120 -3.61 -5.15 -1.44
C THR A 120 -2.62 -5.03 -2.61
N ASN A 121 -3.10 -5.04 -3.86
CA ASN A 121 -2.22 -4.89 -5.02
C ASN A 121 -1.53 -3.52 -5.03
N ILE A 122 -2.25 -2.44 -4.69
CA ILE A 122 -1.67 -1.10 -4.57
C ILE A 122 -0.60 -1.08 -3.46
N ASN A 123 -0.90 -1.65 -2.29
CA ASN A 123 0.05 -1.70 -1.17
C ASN A 123 1.31 -2.52 -1.49
N ASN A 124 1.14 -3.66 -2.16
CA ASN A 124 2.27 -4.50 -2.56
C ASN A 124 3.16 -3.77 -3.59
N ALA A 125 2.55 -3.05 -4.53
CA ALA A 125 3.29 -2.25 -5.50
C ALA A 125 4.05 -1.08 -4.85
N LEU A 126 3.47 -0.44 -3.83
CA LEU A 126 4.13 0.60 -3.03
C LEU A 126 5.28 0.01 -2.21
N GLN A 127 5.06 -1.13 -1.56
CA GLN A 127 6.08 -1.83 -0.78
C GLN A 127 7.27 -2.27 -1.65
N ALA A 128 7.02 -2.72 -2.88
CA ALA A 128 8.07 -3.08 -3.84
C ALA A 128 8.91 -1.86 -4.31
N LEU A 129 8.48 -0.64 -4.00
CA LEU A 129 9.18 0.62 -4.26
C LEU A 129 9.63 1.28 -2.95
N ASP A 130 9.78 0.49 -1.88
CA ASP A 130 10.19 0.92 -0.54
C ASP A 130 9.27 1.96 0.13
N LYS A 131 8.04 2.14 -0.39
CA LYS A 131 7.00 2.98 0.22
C LYS A 131 6.09 2.10 1.09
N VAL A 132 6.42 1.99 2.37
CA VAL A 132 5.73 1.11 3.30
C VAL A 132 4.68 1.86 4.12
N TYR A 133 3.47 1.30 4.18
CA TYR A 133 2.42 1.69 5.12
C TYR A 133 2.29 0.61 6.18
N THR A 134 2.13 1.01 7.44
CA THR A 134 1.90 0.07 8.54
C THR A 134 0.51 -0.58 8.40
N ASN A 135 0.35 -1.78 8.97
CA ASN A 135 -0.96 -2.45 9.02
C ASN A 135 -2.04 -1.55 9.65
N SER A 136 -1.69 -0.76 10.66
CA SER A 136 -2.62 0.19 11.30
C SER A 136 -3.09 1.28 10.33
N GLU A 137 -2.18 1.88 9.57
CA GLU A 137 -2.52 2.91 8.57
C GLU A 137 -3.39 2.35 7.45
N MET A 138 -3.04 1.15 6.95
CA MET A 138 -3.81 0.46 5.92
C MET A 138 -5.23 0.14 6.40
N LEU A 139 -5.37 -0.43 7.61
CA LEU A 139 -6.66 -0.75 8.21
C LEU A 139 -7.50 0.52 8.48
N ALA A 140 -6.88 1.59 8.98
CA ALA A 140 -7.56 2.85 9.21
C ALA A 140 -8.09 3.47 7.89
N LEU A 141 -7.29 3.43 6.83
CA LEU A 141 -7.68 3.95 5.52
C LEU A 141 -8.84 3.14 4.94
N ILE A 142 -8.70 1.81 4.83
CA ILE A 142 -9.74 0.97 4.21
C ILE A 142 -11.04 1.01 5.01
N THR A 143 -10.98 1.02 6.34
CA THR A 143 -12.17 1.17 7.20
C THR A 143 -12.87 2.50 6.95
N ARG A 144 -12.10 3.60 6.83
CA ARG A 144 -12.65 4.93 6.52
C ARG A 144 -13.30 4.97 5.14
N LYS A 145 -12.68 4.37 4.12
CA LYS A 145 -13.24 4.30 2.75
C LYS A 145 -14.51 3.45 2.70
N PHE A 146 -14.49 2.30 3.36
CA PHE A 146 -15.64 1.41 3.44
C PHE A 146 -16.83 2.06 4.16
N LYS A 147 -16.59 2.77 5.28
CA LYS A 147 -17.63 3.54 5.98
C LYS A 147 -18.29 4.59 5.06
N LYS A 148 -17.48 5.36 4.30
CA LYS A 148 -17.99 6.34 3.33
C LYS A 148 -18.84 5.70 2.23
N PHE A 149 -18.44 4.52 1.74
CA PHE A 149 -19.21 3.77 0.76
C PHE A 149 -20.59 3.37 1.31
N LEU A 150 -20.64 2.81 2.53
CA LEU A 150 -21.91 2.44 3.18
C LEU A 150 -22.83 3.65 3.42
N GLU A 151 -22.27 4.79 3.82
CA GLU A 151 -23.03 6.05 3.99
C GLU A 151 -23.62 6.55 2.65
N SER A 152 -22.89 6.38 1.56
CA SER A 152 -23.33 6.76 0.22
C SER A 152 -24.50 5.88 -0.25
N LYS A 153 -24.45 4.56 -0.01
CA LYS A 153 -25.58 3.65 -0.29
C LYS A 153 -26.83 3.98 0.56
N LYS A 154 -26.67 4.41 1.82
CA LYS A 154 -27.80 4.81 2.69
C LYS A 154 -28.56 6.04 2.18
N LYS A 155 -27.89 6.97 1.49
CA LYS A 155 -28.54 8.16 0.91
C LYS A 155 -29.44 7.82 -0.28
N ILE A 156 -29.12 6.78 -1.05
CA ILE A 156 -29.92 6.32 -2.19
C ILE A 156 -31.23 5.66 -1.73
N GLY A 157 -31.25 5.06 -0.53
CA GLY A 157 -32.43 4.38 0.03
C GLY A 157 -33.45 5.26 0.78
N ARG A 158 -33.18 6.56 1.00
CA ARG A 158 -34.14 7.47 1.67
C ARG A 158 -34.93 8.27 0.63
N LYS A 159 -36.04 7.72 0.14
CA LYS A 159 -37.14 8.56 -0.35
C LYS A 159 -37.59 9.46 0.80
N PRO A 160 -37.76 10.79 0.61
CA PRO A 160 -38.26 11.64 1.67
C PRO A 160 -39.70 11.23 1.97
N PHE A 161 -39.96 10.82 3.21
CA PHE A 161 -41.32 10.71 3.73
C PHE A 161 -41.92 12.12 3.75
N ARG A 162 -42.61 12.50 2.67
CA ARG A 162 -43.49 13.67 2.67
C ARG A 162 -44.62 13.36 3.65
N LYS A 163 -44.64 14.05 4.80
CA LYS A 163 -45.86 14.18 5.61
C LYS A 163 -46.86 14.98 4.77
N GLY A 164 -47.84 14.30 4.20
CA GLY A 164 -48.95 14.88 3.45
C GLY A 164 -50.20 14.04 3.67
N ASN A 165 -51.31 14.71 3.95
CA ASN A 165 -52.57 14.19 4.49
C ASN A 165 -53.25 13.04 3.74
N THR A 166 -54.00 12.29 4.53
CA THR A 166 -55.13 11.38 4.25
C THR A 166 -55.73 11.47 2.85
N GLN A 167 -55.79 10.32 2.16
CA GLN A 167 -56.96 9.90 1.40
C GLN A 167 -57.01 8.36 1.27
N LYS A 168 -58.21 7.81 1.49
CA LYS A 168 -58.59 6.40 1.42
C LYS A 168 -58.25 5.77 0.06
N GLY A 169 -57.75 4.53 0.06
CA GLY A 169 -57.68 3.71 -1.15
C GLY A 169 -56.93 2.39 -0.97
N GLU A 170 -57.70 1.31 -0.83
CA GLU A 170 -57.41 -0.10 -1.13
C GLU A 170 -56.21 -0.82 -0.47
N SER A 171 -56.56 -1.54 0.60
CA SER A 171 -55.78 -2.54 1.32
C SER A 171 -55.43 -3.75 0.42
N SER A 172 -54.18 -3.81 -0.01
CA SER A 172 -53.57 -5.07 -0.45
C SER A 172 -52.85 -5.71 0.74
N LYS A 173 -53.62 -6.54 1.46
CA LYS A 173 -53.23 -7.56 2.47
C LYS A 173 -51.73 -7.62 2.82
N ILE A 174 -51.30 -6.75 3.74
CA ILE A 174 -50.12 -7.01 4.56
C ILE A 174 -50.63 -7.94 5.68
N GLU A 175 -50.15 -9.18 5.72
CA GLU A 175 -50.43 -10.09 6.83
C GLU A 175 -50.14 -9.36 8.15
N GLU A 176 -51.19 -9.13 8.94
CA GLU A 176 -51.05 -8.44 10.22
C GLU A 176 -50.04 -9.20 11.08
N ILE A 177 -48.98 -8.53 11.52
CA ILE A 177 -48.01 -9.13 12.45
C ILE A 177 -48.75 -9.48 13.74
N ILE A 178 -48.98 -10.76 13.98
CA ILE A 178 -49.64 -11.28 15.19
C ILE A 178 -48.59 -11.61 16.24
N CYS A 179 -48.74 -11.03 17.43
CA CYS A 179 -47.88 -11.33 18.57
C CYS A 179 -48.11 -12.76 19.07
N TYR A 180 -47.10 -13.63 18.96
CA TYR A 180 -47.17 -15.02 19.44
C TYR A 180 -47.46 -15.22 20.94
N GLU A 181 -47.38 -14.17 21.78
CA GLU A 181 -47.68 -14.27 23.23
C GLU A 181 -49.11 -13.86 23.60
N CYS A 182 -49.73 -12.97 22.83
CA CYS A 182 -51.09 -12.50 23.14
C CYS A 182 -52.08 -12.67 22.00
N ASN A 183 -51.62 -13.18 20.86
CA ASN A 183 -52.35 -13.40 19.63
C ASN A 183 -53.09 -12.15 19.12
N LYS A 184 -52.56 -10.96 19.43
CA LYS A 184 -53.08 -9.67 18.96
C LYS A 184 -52.20 -9.12 17.84
N PRO A 185 -52.79 -8.51 16.80
CA PRO A 185 -52.04 -7.92 15.70
C PRO A 185 -51.32 -6.63 16.12
N GLY A 186 -50.36 -6.20 15.30
CA GLY A 186 -49.74 -4.87 15.35
C GLY A 186 -48.46 -4.75 16.19
N HIS A 187 -47.93 -5.84 16.77
CA HIS A 187 -46.66 -5.80 17.50
C HIS A 187 -45.98 -7.18 17.58
N TYR A 188 -44.65 -7.19 17.71
CA TYR A 188 -43.87 -8.40 17.94
C TYR A 188 -43.91 -8.83 19.41
N LYS A 189 -43.52 -10.08 19.69
CA LYS A 189 -43.40 -10.65 21.05
C LYS A 189 -42.58 -9.74 21.98
N SER A 190 -41.48 -9.16 21.50
CA SER A 190 -40.62 -8.23 22.25
C SER A 190 -41.37 -7.04 22.87
N ASP A 191 -42.39 -6.55 22.17
CA ASP A 191 -43.11 -5.33 22.53
C ASP A 191 -44.47 -5.62 23.19
N CYS A 192 -44.73 -6.89 23.52
CA CYS A 192 -46.00 -7.33 24.07
C CYS A 192 -46.30 -6.68 25.43
N PRO A 193 -47.39 -5.89 25.54
CA PRO A 193 -47.77 -5.25 26.80
C PRO A 193 -48.05 -6.26 27.93
N ARG A 194 -48.44 -7.50 27.60
CA ARG A 194 -48.63 -8.58 28.59
C ARG A 194 -47.31 -9.06 29.19
N LEU A 195 -46.23 -9.10 28.42
CA LEU A 195 -44.91 -9.47 28.94
C LEU A 195 -44.39 -8.39 29.91
N LYS A 196 -44.53 -7.11 29.55
CA LYS A 196 -44.19 -5.99 30.44
C LYS A 196 -44.95 -6.02 31.76
N LYS A 197 -46.23 -6.41 31.74
CA LYS A 197 -47.02 -6.59 32.98
C LYS A 197 -46.55 -7.80 33.80
N LYS A 198 -46.24 -8.96 33.19
CA LYS A 198 -45.72 -10.13 33.92
C LYS A 198 -44.40 -9.83 34.63
N ASP A 199 -43.51 -9.05 34.02
CA ASP A 199 -42.25 -8.65 34.64
C ASP A 199 -42.44 -7.67 35.81
N GLN A 200 -43.41 -6.76 35.71
CA GLN A 200 -43.78 -5.89 36.82
C GLN A 200 -44.39 -6.66 38.00
N PHE A 201 -45.22 -7.67 37.74
CA PHE A 201 -45.79 -8.52 38.79
C PHE A 201 -44.75 -9.43 39.46
N LYS A 202 -43.77 -9.96 38.71
CA LYS A 202 -42.63 -10.70 39.28
C LYS A 202 -41.77 -9.81 40.18
N LYS A 203 -41.44 -8.58 39.73
CA LYS A 203 -40.69 -7.61 40.56
C LYS A 203 -41.42 -7.26 41.86
N LYS A 204 -42.75 -7.09 41.83
CA LYS A 204 -43.54 -6.84 43.05
C LYS A 204 -43.58 -8.03 44.01
N LYS A 205 -43.62 -9.28 43.52
CA LYS A 205 -43.56 -10.47 44.38
C LYS A 205 -42.22 -10.66 45.08
N VAL A 206 -41.11 -10.29 44.43
CA VAL A 206 -39.76 -10.37 45.02
C VAL A 206 -39.58 -9.32 46.13
N MET A 207 -40.18 -8.13 46.01
CA MET A 207 -40.10 -7.09 47.04
C MET A 207 -40.97 -7.34 48.28
N LEU A 208 -41.97 -8.23 48.20
CA LEU A 208 -42.87 -8.57 49.33
C LEU A 208 -42.40 -9.80 50.12
N ALA A 209 -41.31 -10.45 49.70
CA ALA A 209 -40.74 -11.65 50.32
C ALA A 209 -39.37 -11.39 50.98
N THR A 210 -39.10 -10.15 51.37
CA THR A 210 -37.93 -9.68 52.14
C THR A 210 -38.43 -8.81 53.27
#